data_AF-A0A656GKY0-F1
#
_entry.id   AF-A0A656GKY0-F1
#
_cell.length_a   1.000
_cell.length_b   1.000
_cell.length_c   1.000
_cell.angle_alpha   90.00
_cell.angle_beta   90.00
_cell.angle_gamma   90.00
#
_symmetry.space_group_name_H-M   'P 1'
#
loop_
_entity.id
_entity.type
_entity.pdbx_description
1 polymer ?
#
loop_
_entity_poly.entity_id
_entity_poly.type
_entity_poly.pdbx_seq_one_letter_code
_entity_poly.pdbx_strand_id
1 'polypeptide(L)' 'MFIRAYLRASTDDQDASRARDYLETFVSGYCKAIASCYMENASGS' A
#
# COMPACT_ATOMS: atom_id res chain seq x y z
N MET A 1 -14.98 -4.57 -9.85
CA MET A 1 -14.56 -3.85 -8.63
C MET A 1 -13.05 -3.63 -8.71
N PHE A 2 -12.59 -2.39 -8.50
CA PHE A 2 -11.15 -2.08 -8.50
C PHE A 2 -10.63 -2.02 -7.07
N ILE A 3 -9.43 -2.56 -6.84
CA ILE A 3 -8.71 -2.46 -5.56
C ILE A 3 -7.71 -1.32 -5.67
N ARG A 4 -7.65 -0.45 -4.67
CA ARG A 4 -6.63 0.60 -4.55
C ARG A 4 -5.87 0.39 -3.24
N ALA A 5 -4.55 0.46 -3.29
CA ALA A 5 -3.70 0.34 -2.11
C ALA A 5 -3.35 1.74 -1.58
N TYR A 6 -3.38 1.89 -0.27
CA TYR A 6 -2.92 3.08 0.43
C TYR A 6 -1.83 2.65 1.42
N LEU A 7 -0.69 3.31 1.33
CA LEU A 7 0.55 2.99 2.00
C LEU A 7 1.01 4.23 2.77
N ARG A 8 1.44 4.08 4.02
CA ARG A 8 1.74 5.23 4.88
C ARG A 8 2.91 4.96 5.80
N ALA A 9 3.74 5.99 5.95
CA ALA A 9 4.77 6.12 6.97
C ALA A 9 4.49 7.38 7.81
N SER A 10 4.92 7.41 9.06
CA SER A 10 4.71 8.54 9.96
C SER A 10 5.75 9.66 9.77
N THR A 11 6.95 9.31 9.28
CA THR A 11 8.06 10.24 9.05
C THR A 11 8.65 10.04 7.64
N ASP A 12 9.40 11.02 7.16
CA ASP A 12 10.06 10.93 5.85
C ASP A 12 11.22 9.92 5.81
N ASP A 13 11.76 9.61 6.99
CA ASP A 13 12.81 8.59 7.18
C ASP A 13 12.27 7.15 7.08
N GLN A 14 10.95 6.98 7.21
CA GLN A 14 10.29 5.69 7.12
C GLN A 14 9.89 5.38 5.67
N ASP A 15 10.12 4.14 5.26
CA ASP A 15 9.64 3.67 3.96
C ASP A 15 8.13 3.38 3.98
N ALA A 16 7.33 4.26 3.38
CA ALA A 16 5.90 4.04 3.18
C ALA A 16 5.62 2.81 2.31
N SER A 17 6.56 2.41 1.44
CA SER A 17 6.34 1.34 0.45
C SER A 17 6.51 -0.07 1.01
N ARG A 18 7.00 -0.23 2.26
CA ARG A 18 7.40 -1.51 2.87
C ARG A 18 6.34 -2.61 2.83
N ALA A 19 5.06 -2.24 2.84
CA ALA A 19 3.94 -3.19 2.83
C ALA A 19 3.43 -3.52 1.42
N ARG A 20 4.00 -2.90 0.36
CA ARG A 20 3.52 -3.05 -1.01
C ARG A 20 3.54 -4.51 -1.46
N ASP A 21 4.67 -5.19 -1.29
CA ASP A 21 4.84 -6.58 -1.73
C ASP A 21 3.85 -7.54 -1.04
N TYR A 22 3.62 -7.33 0.26
CA TYR A 22 2.62 -8.07 1.02
C TYR A 22 1.20 -7.87 0.47
N LEU A 23 0.85 -6.64 0.08
CA LEU A 23 -0.47 -6.35 -0.51
C LEU A 23 -0.63 -6.97 -1.89
N GLU A 24 0.40 -6.93 -2.73
CA GLU A 24 0.41 -7.57 -4.06
C GLU A 24 0.26 -9.10 -3.92
N THR A 25 1.00 -9.71 -3.01
CA THR A 25 0.90 -11.15 -2.71
C THR A 25 -0.49 -11.52 -2.20
N PHE A 26 -1.06 -10.71 -1.29
CA PHE A 26 -2.41 -10.92 -0.77
C PHE A 26 -3.46 -10.91 -1.87
N VAL A 27 -3.50 -9.90 -2.74
CA VAL A 27 -4.51 -9.80 -3.80
C VAL A 27 -4.34 -10.88 -4.87
N SER A 28 -3.10 -11.29 -5.15
CA SER A 28 -2.79 -12.38 -6.08
C SER A 28 -3.43 -13.69 -5.64
N GLY A 29 -3.46 -13.97 -4.32
CA GLY A 29 -4.16 -15.13 -3.74
C GLY A 29 -5.67 -15.17 -4.01
N TYR A 30 -6.29 -14.05 -4.40
CA TYR A 30 -7.70 -13.95 -4.78
C TYR A 30 -7.92 -13.75 -6.28
N CYS A 31 -6.90 -13.94 -7.11
CA CYS A 31 -6.93 -13.61 -8.54
C CYS A 31 -7.36 -12.16 -8.81
N LYS A 32 -6.91 -11.22 -7.96
CA LYS A 32 -7.15 -9.78 -8.09
C LYS A 32 -5.83 -9.03 -8.28
N ALA A 33 -5.94 -7.79 -8.76
CA ALA A 33 -4.81 -6.88 -8.91
C ALA A 33 -5.14 -5.51 -8.30
N ILE A 34 -4.11 -4.81 -7.85
CA ILE A 34 -4.21 -3.42 -7.39
C ILE A 34 -4.19 -2.51 -8.62
N ALA A 35 -5.23 -1.70 -8.78
CA ALA A 35 -5.36 -0.77 -9.91
C ALA A 35 -4.57 0.53 -9.72
N SER A 36 -4.30 0.92 -8.46
CA SER A 36 -3.54 2.13 -8.13
C SER A 36 -3.01 2.06 -6.70
N CYS A 37 -1.83 2.63 -6.47
CA CYS A 37 -1.23 2.77 -5.15
C CYS A 37 -1.06 4.26 -4.80
N TYR A 38 -1.35 4.61 -3.56
CA TYR A 38 -1.17 5.95 -3.00
C TYR A 38 -0.25 5.85 -1.78
N MET A 39 0.69 6.78 -1.63
CA MET A 39 1.68 6.80 -0.56
C MET A 39 1.69 8.16 0.14
N GLU A 40 1.79 8.17 1.47
CA GLU A 40 2.05 9.40 2.22
C GLU A 40 2.99 9.20 3.42
N ASN A 41 3.76 10.25 3.71
CA ASN A 41 4.62 10.36 4.89
C ASN A 41 4.00 11.39 5.85
N ALA A 42 3.06 10.94 6.68
CA ALA A 42 2.44 11.78 7.70
C ALA A 42 1.98 10.91 8.87
N SER A 43 2.09 11.40 10.10
CA SER A 43 1.49 10.73 11.26
C SER A 43 -0.01 10.63 11.11
N GLY A 44 -0.62 9.49 11.46
CA GLY A 44 -2.07 9.34 11.49
C GLY A 44 -2.70 10.32 12.46
N SER A 45 -3.78 10.97 12.05
CA SER A 45 -4.61 11.85 12.90
C SER A 45 -5.83 11.12 13.44
#